data_AF-A0A956FYQ4-F1
#
_entry.id   AF-A0A956FYQ4-F1
#
_cell.length_a   1.000
_cell.length_b   1.000
_cell.length_c   1.000
_cell.angle_alpha   90.00
_cell.angle_beta   90.00
_cell.angle_gamma   90.00
#
_symmetry.space_group_name_H-M   'P 1'
#
loop_
_entity.id
_entity.type
_entity.pdbx_description
1 polymer ?
#
loop_
_entity_poly.entity_id
_entity_poly.type
_entity_poly.pdbx_seq_one_letter_code
_entity_poly.pdbx_strand_id
1 'polypeptide(L)'
;DFPAGCGDGGGDVINESYIWVPGTSDGTVAKIDTRTLVEVARYNIGPSGGSESASRTAVSGDGRFVVVNSRGTGRSTAVAANVADCVDQNNDGVIQTSQNAADILPWGSDECVVWTLVHNNWGGSHQQGPRGITWTIGDWNEATCSFVNQKVWLGYLTGGGAGSLVRLDGATGAVEQTLEVPGWVGSGYAPYGGALDPSNRPWFTGLRGELVRVNVENNPIDVTRFSQPSNIQSYGMTVDPNGNPWMAGCSGPVSTYDVQSNQWISIAGTSACHRGMAIDHDFHVWVASNSPCGLVEIDGETRTLVANHTLAQCSTPIGVSVDVDGYVWLVDQAGWAWKIDTANVPAMQQIPVSGNHYVYSDMTGGQLKSVTQPPG
;
A
#
# COMPACT_ATOMS: atom_id res chain seq x y z
N ASP A 1 -15.50 -21.11 -20.25
CA ASP A 1 -16.96 -20.96 -20.21
C ASP A 1 -17.32 -19.96 -19.12
N PHE A 2 -17.58 -18.72 -19.54
CA PHE A 2 -18.02 -17.64 -18.67
C PHE A 2 -19.42 -17.95 -18.10
N PRO A 3 -19.68 -17.79 -16.80
CA PRO A 3 -21.04 -17.78 -16.29
C PRO A 3 -21.76 -16.54 -16.82
N ALA A 4 -22.72 -16.76 -17.71
CA ALA A 4 -23.59 -15.71 -18.25
C ALA A 4 -24.40 -15.06 -17.12
N GLY A 5 -24.01 -13.87 -16.65
CA GLY A 5 -24.71 -13.16 -15.58
C GLY A 5 -24.29 -11.70 -15.41
N CYS A 6 -22.99 -11.43 -15.31
CA CYS A 6 -22.44 -10.09 -15.47
C CYS A 6 -22.09 -9.96 -16.95
N GLY A 7 -22.89 -9.24 -17.74
CA GLY A 7 -22.61 -9.11 -19.18
C GLY A 7 -21.20 -8.55 -19.46
N ASP A 8 -20.75 -8.64 -20.71
CA ASP A 8 -19.59 -7.90 -21.28
C ASP A 8 -19.78 -6.36 -21.25
N GLY A 9 -20.49 -5.85 -20.24
CA GLY A 9 -20.87 -4.47 -19.98
C GLY A 9 -21.50 -4.28 -18.59
N GLY A 10 -21.15 -5.15 -17.62
CA GLY A 10 -21.64 -5.10 -16.23
C GLY A 10 -20.53 -5.11 -15.18
N GLY A 11 -19.26 -5.03 -15.57
CA GLY A 11 -18.32 -4.31 -14.74
C GLY A 11 -18.65 -2.84 -14.94
N ASP A 12 -18.80 -2.07 -13.87
CA ASP A 12 -18.21 -0.75 -13.97
C ASP A 12 -16.79 -1.02 -14.50
N VAL A 13 -16.54 -0.65 -15.76
CA VAL A 13 -15.22 -0.17 -16.13
C VAL A 13 -14.78 0.60 -14.91
N ILE A 14 -13.64 0.26 -14.29
CA ILE A 14 -13.13 1.03 -13.16
C ILE A 14 -12.92 2.45 -13.74
N ASN A 15 -13.99 3.24 -13.69
CA ASN A 15 -14.13 4.49 -14.41
C ASN A 15 -13.43 5.58 -13.60
N GLU A 16 -13.21 5.27 -12.34
CA GLU A 16 -12.55 6.06 -11.34
C GLU A 16 -11.27 5.35 -10.94
N SER A 17 -10.14 6.01 -11.19
CA SER A 17 -8.83 5.55 -10.78
C SER A 17 -8.20 6.64 -9.95
N TYR A 18 -7.85 6.29 -8.72
CA TYR A 18 -7.31 7.23 -7.75
C TYR A 18 -5.95 6.79 -7.23
N ILE A 19 -5.09 7.76 -6.98
CA ILE A 19 -3.92 7.59 -6.10
C ILE A 19 -4.18 8.32 -4.79
N TRP A 20 -3.90 7.63 -3.68
CA TRP A 20 -4.05 8.15 -2.33
C TRP A 20 -2.69 8.45 -1.70
N VAL A 21 -2.43 9.75 -1.52
CA VAL A 21 -1.12 10.24 -1.05
C VAL A 21 -1.28 10.82 0.35
N PRO A 22 -0.86 10.12 1.41
CA PRO A 22 -0.96 10.63 2.77
C PRO A 22 0.12 11.67 3.04
N GLY A 23 -0.25 12.71 3.76
CA GLY A 23 0.67 13.69 4.28
C GLY A 23 1.11 13.33 5.71
N THR A 24 2.43 13.24 5.88
CA THR A 24 3.05 12.84 7.14
C THR A 24 3.07 13.98 8.16
N SER A 25 3.16 15.23 7.70
CA SER A 25 3.34 16.41 8.56
C SER A 25 2.07 17.21 8.82
N ASP A 26 1.00 16.93 8.09
CA ASP A 26 -0.30 17.63 8.16
C ASP A 26 -1.41 16.74 8.72
N GLY A 27 -1.29 15.41 8.62
CA GLY A 27 -2.29 14.46 9.11
C GLY A 27 -3.48 14.34 8.17
N THR A 28 -3.23 14.42 6.86
CA THR A 28 -4.27 14.27 5.84
C THR A 28 -3.95 13.15 4.84
N VAL A 29 -4.92 12.78 4.01
CA VAL A 29 -4.70 12.00 2.79
C VAL A 29 -5.34 12.69 1.60
N ALA A 30 -4.56 12.91 0.55
CA ALA A 30 -5.00 13.47 -0.72
C ALA A 30 -5.56 12.35 -1.62
N LYS A 31 -6.70 12.61 -2.26
CA LYS A 31 -7.31 11.76 -3.28
C LYS A 31 -7.13 12.42 -4.65
N ILE A 32 -6.34 11.83 -5.53
CA ILE A 32 -6.02 12.38 -6.85
C ILE A 32 -6.54 11.45 -7.93
N ASP A 33 -7.32 11.99 -8.86
CA ASP A 33 -7.74 11.28 -10.06
C ASP A 33 -6.53 11.06 -10.97
N THR A 34 -6.22 9.79 -11.26
CA THR A 34 -5.01 9.42 -11.99
C THR A 34 -5.10 9.78 -13.47
N ARG A 35 -6.31 9.95 -14.03
CA ARG A 35 -6.54 10.28 -15.44
C ARG A 35 -6.51 11.78 -15.66
N THR A 36 -7.16 12.55 -14.79
CA THR A 36 -7.23 14.01 -14.93
C THR A 36 -6.08 14.74 -14.23
N LEU A 37 -5.34 14.07 -13.34
CA LEU A 37 -4.30 14.67 -12.50
C LEU A 37 -4.85 15.80 -11.61
N VAL A 38 -6.04 15.61 -11.06
CA VAL A 38 -6.68 16.60 -10.18
C VAL A 38 -6.85 15.99 -8.80
N GLU A 39 -6.41 16.72 -7.77
CA GLU A 39 -6.74 16.40 -6.39
C GLU A 39 -8.22 16.74 -6.13
N VAL A 40 -9.06 15.72 -6.12
CA VAL A 40 -10.53 15.83 -6.05
C VAL A 40 -11.06 15.88 -4.63
N ALA A 41 -10.25 15.49 -3.63
CA ALA A 41 -10.61 15.56 -2.22
C ALA A 41 -9.39 15.43 -1.31
N ARG A 42 -9.52 15.88 -0.06
CA ARG A 42 -8.51 15.71 1.00
C ARG A 42 -9.15 15.52 2.37
N TYR A 43 -8.74 14.47 3.06
CA TYR A 43 -9.37 14.01 4.30
C TYR A 43 -8.41 14.10 5.48
N ASN A 44 -8.89 14.60 6.63
CA ASN A 44 -8.20 14.35 7.90
C ASN A 44 -8.25 12.86 8.22
N ILE A 45 -7.13 12.28 8.65
CA ILE A 45 -7.04 10.83 8.97
C ILE A 45 -6.99 10.54 10.48
N GLY A 46 -7.03 11.60 11.29
CA GLY A 46 -7.14 11.54 12.74
C GLY A 46 -7.21 12.95 13.35
N PRO A 47 -7.52 13.05 14.65
CA PRO A 47 -7.71 14.34 15.32
C PRO A 47 -6.39 15.09 15.59
N SER A 48 -5.24 14.43 15.45
CA SER A 48 -3.96 14.95 15.97
C SER A 48 -3.14 15.73 14.94
N GLY A 49 -3.68 15.95 13.73
CA GLY A 49 -2.99 16.61 12.61
C GLY A 49 -1.66 15.93 12.29
N GLY A 50 -0.59 16.70 12.11
CA GLY A 50 0.73 16.18 11.77
C GLY A 50 1.30 15.10 12.72
N SER A 51 0.83 15.03 13.97
CA SER A 51 1.24 13.98 14.92
C SER A 51 0.71 12.60 14.55
N GLU A 52 -0.33 12.49 13.71
CA GLU A 52 -0.79 11.21 13.15
C GLU A 52 0.37 10.50 12.43
N SER A 53 1.23 11.27 11.75
CA SER A 53 2.42 10.77 11.08
C SER A 53 2.10 9.58 10.16
N ALA A 54 1.23 9.80 9.18
CA ALA A 54 0.89 8.76 8.22
C ALA A 54 2.11 8.27 7.45
N SER A 55 2.11 6.96 7.16
CA SER A 55 3.22 6.34 6.45
C SER A 55 2.87 5.31 5.40
N ARG A 56 1.69 4.70 5.45
CA ARG A 56 1.30 3.67 4.49
C ARG A 56 -0.13 3.86 4.11
N THR A 57 -0.42 3.48 2.87
CA THR A 57 -1.76 3.31 2.36
C THR A 57 -1.89 1.90 1.77
N ALA A 58 -3.10 1.38 1.79
CA ALA A 58 -3.49 0.23 0.99
C ALA A 58 -4.90 0.50 0.46
N VAL A 59 -5.10 0.33 -0.83
CA VAL A 59 -6.41 0.47 -1.49
C VAL A 59 -7.00 -0.92 -1.72
N SER A 60 -8.32 -1.06 -1.55
CA SER A 60 -9.02 -2.31 -1.82
C SER A 60 -8.92 -2.69 -3.30
N GLY A 61 -9.05 -3.99 -3.63
CA GLY A 61 -8.82 -4.46 -5.00
C GLY A 61 -9.80 -3.89 -6.04
N ASP A 62 -10.99 -3.49 -5.59
CA ASP A 62 -12.02 -2.79 -6.38
C ASP A 62 -11.89 -1.26 -6.34
N GLY A 63 -10.92 -0.71 -5.62
CA GLY A 63 -10.66 0.73 -5.55
C GLY A 63 -11.60 1.53 -4.64
N ARG A 64 -12.56 0.88 -3.98
CA ARG A 64 -13.63 1.56 -3.20
C ARG A 64 -13.17 2.15 -1.89
N PHE A 65 -12.12 1.61 -1.28
CA PHE A 65 -11.63 2.08 0.02
C PHE A 65 -10.11 2.17 0.05
N VAL A 66 -9.59 3.20 0.71
CA VAL A 66 -8.20 3.25 1.16
C VAL A 66 -8.15 3.11 2.67
N VAL A 67 -7.15 2.39 3.20
CA VAL A 67 -6.77 2.45 4.62
C VAL A 67 -5.44 3.16 4.75
N VAL A 68 -5.37 4.14 5.66
CA VAL A 68 -4.18 4.91 5.97
C VAL A 68 -3.66 4.52 7.36
N ASN A 69 -2.38 4.17 7.46
CA ASN A 69 -1.73 3.85 8.73
C ASN A 69 -0.94 5.05 9.28
N SER A 70 -1.37 5.52 10.45
CA SER A 70 -0.82 6.62 11.24
C SER A 70 0.08 6.09 12.35
N ARG A 71 1.38 6.07 12.08
CA ARG A 71 2.37 5.45 12.97
C ARG A 71 2.64 6.25 14.24
N GLY A 72 2.28 7.53 14.26
CA GLY A 72 2.50 8.41 15.42
C GLY A 72 1.47 8.22 16.53
N THR A 73 0.29 7.70 16.20
CA THR A 73 -0.89 7.65 17.08
C THR A 73 -1.46 6.26 17.26
N GLY A 74 -0.87 5.25 16.60
CA GLY A 74 -1.38 3.87 16.66
C GLY A 74 -2.68 3.68 15.87
N ARG A 75 -2.99 4.59 14.93
CA ARG A 75 -4.29 4.66 14.26
C ARG A 75 -4.25 4.08 12.85
N SER A 76 -5.33 3.44 12.46
CA SER A 76 -5.67 3.11 11.07
C SER A 76 -7.02 3.74 10.76
N THR A 77 -7.14 4.39 9.60
CA THR A 77 -8.36 5.09 9.18
C THR A 77 -8.69 4.72 7.75
N ALA A 78 -9.93 4.33 7.49
CA ALA A 78 -10.42 4.08 6.15
C ALA A 78 -11.19 5.27 5.59
N VAL A 79 -11.01 5.50 4.30
CA VAL A 79 -11.74 6.52 3.53
C VAL A 79 -12.34 5.85 2.30
N ALA A 80 -13.63 6.11 2.07
CA ALA A 80 -14.33 5.72 0.86
C ALA A 80 -13.85 6.55 -0.33
N ALA A 81 -13.65 5.90 -1.47
CA ALA A 81 -13.40 6.59 -2.72
C ALA A 81 -14.66 7.30 -3.19
N ASN A 82 -15.82 6.66 -3.12
CA ASN A 82 -17.02 7.14 -3.77
C ASN A 82 -18.11 7.52 -2.79
N VAL A 83 -18.88 8.56 -3.12
CA VAL A 83 -19.98 9.07 -2.29
C VAL A 83 -20.99 7.96 -1.95
N ALA A 84 -21.20 7.00 -2.86
CA ALA A 84 -22.08 5.85 -2.65
C ALA A 84 -21.59 4.89 -1.54
N ASP A 85 -20.31 4.96 -1.19
CA ASP A 85 -19.67 4.13 -0.17
C ASP A 85 -19.51 4.86 1.18
N CYS A 86 -19.85 6.15 1.20
CA CYS A 86 -19.84 6.97 2.40
C CYS A 86 -21.10 6.70 3.25
N VAL A 87 -21.02 7.01 4.54
CA VAL A 87 -22.12 6.77 5.48
C VAL A 87 -22.66 8.12 5.91
N ASP A 88 -23.92 8.42 5.61
CA ASP A 88 -24.63 9.57 6.19
C ASP A 88 -24.73 9.36 7.71
N GLN A 89 -23.80 9.92 8.46
CA GLN A 89 -23.64 9.69 9.90
C GLN A 89 -24.68 10.47 10.69
N ASN A 90 -25.12 11.61 10.17
CA ASN A 90 -26.06 12.50 10.84
C ASN A 90 -27.53 12.26 10.43
N ASN A 91 -27.78 11.45 9.41
CA ASN A 91 -29.07 11.12 8.80
C ASN A 91 -29.84 12.35 8.27
N ASP A 92 -29.14 13.33 7.70
CA ASP A 92 -29.76 14.52 7.10
C ASP A 92 -30.08 14.35 5.60
N GLY A 93 -29.66 13.24 5.00
CA GLY A 93 -29.89 12.89 3.60
C GLY A 93 -28.86 13.45 2.63
N VAL A 94 -27.77 14.06 3.11
CA VAL A 94 -26.69 14.62 2.31
C VAL A 94 -25.34 14.14 2.83
N ILE A 95 -24.54 13.51 1.97
CA ILE A 95 -23.17 13.14 2.34
C ILE A 95 -22.30 14.40 2.44
N GLN A 96 -21.90 14.72 3.66
CA GLN A 96 -20.96 15.80 3.97
C GLN A 96 -19.53 15.29 3.81
N THR A 97 -18.88 15.65 2.69
CA THR A 97 -17.51 15.19 2.40
C THR A 97 -16.72 16.21 1.58
N SER A 98 -15.40 16.18 1.72
CA SER A 98 -14.45 17.00 0.94
C SER A 98 -14.74 16.95 -0.56
N GLN A 99 -14.82 18.13 -1.20
CA GLN A 99 -15.11 18.28 -2.64
C GLN A 99 -13.89 18.70 -3.48
N ASN A 100 -12.76 19.03 -2.85
CA ASN A 100 -11.50 19.42 -3.52
C ASN A 100 -10.34 19.51 -2.51
N ALA A 101 -9.13 19.75 -3.01
CA ALA A 101 -7.90 19.86 -2.22
C ALA A 101 -7.94 20.87 -1.04
N ALA A 102 -8.70 21.96 -1.16
CA ALA A 102 -8.79 23.01 -0.13
C ALA A 102 -9.95 22.78 0.86
N ASP A 103 -10.86 21.87 0.55
CA ASP A 103 -12.05 21.58 1.34
C ASP A 103 -11.77 20.47 2.35
N ILE A 104 -10.93 20.78 3.34
CA ILE A 104 -10.59 19.84 4.41
C ILE A 104 -11.56 20.04 5.57
N LEU A 105 -12.52 19.12 5.71
CA LEU A 105 -13.51 19.19 6.77
C LEU A 105 -12.91 18.90 8.16
N PRO A 106 -13.44 19.50 9.24
CA PRO A 106 -13.05 19.17 10.61
C PRO A 106 -13.09 17.66 10.87
N TRP A 107 -12.14 17.15 11.66
CA TRP A 107 -12.12 15.73 12.04
C TRP A 107 -13.45 15.30 12.66
N GLY A 108 -14.00 14.18 12.20
CA GLY A 108 -15.29 13.64 12.63
C GLY A 108 -16.51 14.25 11.95
N SER A 109 -16.33 15.10 10.92
CA SER A 109 -17.43 15.65 10.11
C SER A 109 -17.41 15.24 8.63
N ASP A 110 -16.36 14.54 8.18
CA ASP A 110 -16.31 13.98 6.83
C ASP A 110 -16.86 12.56 6.82
N GLU A 111 -18.00 12.39 6.18
CA GLU A 111 -18.80 11.17 6.16
C GLU A 111 -18.25 10.08 5.23
N CYS A 112 -17.25 10.42 4.42
CA CYS A 112 -16.47 9.44 3.66
C CYS A 112 -15.30 8.86 4.46
N VAL A 113 -15.00 9.37 5.67
CA VAL A 113 -14.16 8.66 6.64
C VAL A 113 -14.99 7.57 7.31
N VAL A 114 -14.99 6.38 6.71
CA VAL A 114 -15.96 5.31 7.02
C VAL A 114 -15.69 4.57 8.33
N TRP A 115 -14.42 4.41 8.71
CA TRP A 115 -14.06 3.88 10.02
C TRP A 115 -12.66 4.33 10.45
N THR A 116 -12.43 4.30 11.76
CA THR A 116 -11.12 4.58 12.35
C THR A 116 -10.93 3.73 13.61
N LEU A 117 -9.72 3.23 13.82
CA LEU A 117 -9.36 2.39 14.96
C LEU A 117 -8.00 2.83 15.51
N VAL A 118 -7.88 2.90 16.84
CA VAL A 118 -6.58 2.92 17.52
C VAL A 118 -6.32 1.50 18.04
N HIS A 119 -5.18 0.93 17.66
CA HIS A 119 -4.84 -0.45 18.00
C HIS A 119 -4.53 -0.59 19.49
N ASN A 120 -5.42 -1.19 20.28
CA ASN A 120 -5.35 -1.20 21.75
C ASN A 120 -3.99 -1.59 22.36
N ASN A 121 -3.26 -2.53 21.75
CA ASN A 121 -2.01 -3.08 22.30
C ASN A 121 -0.73 -2.48 21.68
N TRP A 122 -0.82 -1.45 20.84
CA TRP A 122 0.35 -0.84 20.21
C TRP A 122 1.29 -0.20 21.24
N GLY A 123 2.58 -0.10 20.91
CA GLY A 123 3.61 0.29 21.86
C GLY A 123 3.67 1.76 22.27
N GLY A 124 2.86 2.64 21.68
CA GLY A 124 2.77 4.05 22.09
C GLY A 124 3.84 4.99 21.52
N SER A 125 4.79 4.49 20.73
CA SER A 125 5.80 5.32 20.06
C SER A 125 5.70 5.25 18.53
N HIS A 126 6.27 6.26 17.88
CA HIS A 126 6.35 6.34 16.42
C HIS A 126 6.90 5.07 15.79
N GLN A 127 7.98 4.50 16.32
CA GLN A 127 8.63 3.28 15.82
C GLN A 127 7.70 2.05 15.91
N GLN A 128 6.77 2.05 16.85
CA GLN A 128 5.89 0.93 17.17
C GLN A 128 4.51 1.02 16.50
N GLY A 129 4.11 2.19 15.99
CA GLY A 129 2.80 2.35 15.34
C GLY A 129 2.62 1.55 14.04
N PRO A 130 1.36 1.44 13.56
CA PRO A 130 1.00 0.62 12.41
C PRO A 130 1.72 1.09 11.15
N ARG A 131 2.20 0.12 10.36
CA ARG A 131 2.94 0.35 9.12
C ARG A 131 2.50 -0.63 8.04
N GLY A 132 3.28 -1.69 7.81
CA GLY A 132 3.06 -2.65 6.72
C GLY A 132 1.60 -3.05 6.66
N ILE A 133 1.01 -2.95 5.47
CA ILE A 133 -0.43 -3.09 5.24
C ILE A 133 -0.68 -3.63 3.85
N THR A 134 -1.73 -4.44 3.72
CA THR A 134 -2.28 -4.92 2.45
C THR A 134 -3.75 -5.27 2.64
N TRP A 135 -4.54 -5.21 1.57
CA TRP A 135 -5.86 -5.84 1.57
C TRP A 135 -5.77 -7.30 1.12
N THR A 136 -6.82 -8.07 1.40
CA THR A 136 -7.18 -9.26 0.63
C THR A 136 -8.13 -8.86 -0.50
N ILE A 137 -8.21 -9.68 -1.55
CA ILE A 137 -9.10 -9.38 -2.68
C ILE A 137 -10.59 -9.54 -2.34
N GLY A 138 -10.91 -10.40 -1.36
CA GLY A 138 -12.28 -10.75 -0.99
C GLY A 138 -12.86 -11.90 -1.82
N ASP A 139 -14.14 -12.18 -1.59
CA ASP A 139 -14.91 -13.16 -2.36
C ASP A 139 -15.65 -12.44 -3.48
N TRP A 140 -15.63 -13.00 -4.70
CA TRP A 140 -16.46 -12.46 -5.78
C TRP A 140 -17.93 -12.81 -5.55
N ASN A 141 -18.81 -11.80 -5.57
CA ASN A 141 -20.25 -11.98 -5.50
C ASN A 141 -20.87 -11.71 -6.88
N GLU A 142 -21.27 -12.79 -7.57
CA GLU A 142 -21.88 -12.72 -8.91
C GLU A 142 -23.20 -11.94 -8.92
N ALA A 143 -23.99 -11.99 -7.84
CA ALA A 143 -25.29 -11.32 -7.80
C ALA A 143 -25.17 -9.80 -7.75
N THR A 144 -24.07 -9.29 -7.19
CA THR A 144 -23.78 -7.85 -7.07
C THR A 144 -22.64 -7.40 -7.98
N CYS A 145 -22.05 -8.32 -8.76
CA CYS A 145 -20.84 -8.13 -9.57
C CYS A 145 -19.76 -7.33 -8.80
N SER A 146 -19.50 -7.71 -7.55
CA SER A 146 -18.58 -6.99 -6.66
C SER A 146 -17.79 -7.93 -5.75
N PHE A 147 -16.61 -7.51 -5.30
CA PHE A 147 -15.92 -8.20 -4.21
C PHE A 147 -16.60 -7.90 -2.87
N VAL A 148 -16.73 -8.93 -2.03
CA VAL A 148 -17.26 -8.85 -0.66
C VAL A 148 -16.28 -9.52 0.30
N ASN A 149 -16.48 -9.36 1.62
CA ASN A 149 -15.61 -9.96 2.65
C ASN A 149 -14.11 -9.63 2.50
N GLN A 150 -13.80 -8.48 1.89
CA GLN A 150 -12.43 -7.97 1.84
C GLN A 150 -11.91 -7.70 3.26
N LYS A 151 -10.66 -8.08 3.51
CA LYS A 151 -10.00 -7.94 4.80
C LYS A 151 -8.75 -7.08 4.66
N VAL A 152 -8.34 -6.47 5.75
CA VAL A 152 -7.10 -5.68 5.81
C VAL A 152 -6.14 -6.38 6.74
N TRP A 153 -4.95 -6.69 6.25
CA TRP A 153 -3.85 -7.15 7.08
C TRP A 153 -2.87 -6.01 7.30
N LEU A 154 -2.50 -5.78 8.55
CA LEU A 154 -1.50 -4.77 8.90
C LEU A 154 -0.61 -5.23 10.07
N GLY A 155 0.48 -4.51 10.32
CA GLY A 155 1.31 -4.77 11.48
C GLY A 155 1.76 -3.54 12.26
N TYR A 156 1.88 -3.73 13.58
CA TYR A 156 2.44 -2.78 14.56
C TYR A 156 3.33 -3.53 15.57
N LEU A 157 4.04 -2.83 16.45
CA LEU A 157 4.68 -3.46 17.62
C LEU A 157 3.83 -3.26 18.87
N THR A 158 3.76 -4.29 19.69
CA THR A 158 3.22 -4.16 21.04
C THR A 158 4.15 -3.38 21.96
N GLY A 159 3.66 -2.97 23.13
CA GLY A 159 4.50 -2.35 24.16
C GLY A 159 5.68 -3.23 24.61
N GLY A 160 5.53 -4.56 24.52
CA GLY A 160 6.59 -5.53 24.79
C GLY A 160 7.57 -5.75 23.62
N GLY A 161 7.37 -5.09 22.48
CA GLY A 161 8.24 -5.19 21.30
C GLY A 161 7.99 -6.41 20.40
N ALA A 162 6.95 -7.21 20.66
CA ALA A 162 6.52 -8.24 19.74
C ALA A 162 5.84 -7.60 18.51
N GLY A 163 6.05 -8.19 17.33
CA GLY A 163 5.29 -7.83 16.15
C GLY A 163 3.85 -8.33 16.31
N SER A 164 2.86 -7.49 16.04
CA SER A 164 1.45 -7.88 16.03
C SER A 164 0.96 -7.75 14.59
N LEU A 165 0.60 -8.87 13.97
CA LEU A 165 -0.02 -8.90 12.64
C LEU A 165 -1.53 -9.06 12.82
N VAL A 166 -2.30 -8.09 12.35
CA VAL A 166 -3.73 -7.99 12.64
C VAL A 166 -4.53 -8.06 11.35
N ARG A 167 -5.58 -8.87 11.36
CA ARG A 167 -6.61 -8.89 10.31
C ARG A 167 -7.83 -8.11 10.78
N LEU A 168 -8.23 -7.12 9.99
CA LEU A 168 -9.45 -6.35 10.17
C LEU A 168 -10.48 -6.75 9.11
N ASP A 169 -11.75 -6.68 9.47
CA ASP A 169 -12.82 -6.57 8.49
C ASP A 169 -12.67 -5.25 7.72
N GLY A 170 -12.65 -5.32 6.39
CA GLY A 170 -12.35 -4.17 5.54
C GLY A 170 -13.44 -3.11 5.53
N ALA A 171 -14.71 -3.50 5.69
CA ALA A 171 -15.84 -2.58 5.68
C ALA A 171 -16.03 -1.86 7.02
N THR A 172 -15.70 -2.52 8.13
CA THR A 172 -16.01 -2.00 9.48
C THR A 172 -14.78 -1.64 10.32
N GLY A 173 -13.59 -2.10 9.93
CA GLY A 173 -12.37 -1.97 10.74
C GLY A 173 -12.36 -2.87 11.99
N ALA A 174 -13.33 -3.78 12.15
CA ALA A 174 -13.39 -4.67 13.29
C ALA A 174 -12.20 -5.65 13.29
N VAL A 175 -11.53 -5.79 14.43
CA VAL A 175 -10.42 -6.74 14.59
C VAL A 175 -10.96 -8.17 14.61
N GLU A 176 -10.55 -8.99 13.65
CA GLU A 176 -10.96 -10.41 13.56
C GLU A 176 -9.87 -11.37 14.04
N GLN A 177 -8.61 -11.01 13.84
CA GLN A 177 -7.47 -11.83 14.18
C GLN A 177 -6.29 -10.97 14.63
N THR A 178 -5.60 -11.43 15.66
CA THR A 178 -4.29 -10.92 16.05
C THR A 178 -3.31 -12.09 16.13
N LEU A 179 -2.18 -11.96 15.45
CA LEU A 179 -1.07 -12.90 15.51
C LEU A 179 0.12 -12.19 16.14
N GLU A 180 0.57 -12.68 17.28
CA GLU A 180 1.80 -12.20 17.90
C GLU A 180 3.00 -12.92 17.29
N VAL A 181 4.03 -12.15 16.95
CA VAL A 181 5.32 -12.60 16.42
C VAL A 181 6.40 -12.18 17.42
N PRO A 182 6.67 -13.00 18.45
CA PRO A 182 7.69 -12.70 19.45
C PRO A 182 9.09 -12.64 18.84
N GLY A 183 9.93 -11.76 19.37
CA GLY A 183 11.29 -11.59 18.87
C GLY A 183 11.34 -11.06 17.44
N TRP A 184 10.42 -10.15 17.10
CA TRP A 184 10.36 -9.48 15.80
C TRP A 184 11.69 -8.79 15.47
N VAL A 185 12.22 -9.07 14.28
CA VAL A 185 13.48 -8.52 13.78
C VAL A 185 13.15 -7.44 12.75
N GLY A 186 13.10 -6.19 13.18
CA GLY A 186 12.81 -5.05 12.32
C GLY A 186 13.52 -3.77 12.75
N SER A 187 14.72 -3.89 13.32
CA SER A 187 15.53 -2.76 13.78
C SER A 187 14.80 -1.82 14.77
N GLY A 188 13.94 -2.40 15.62
CA GLY A 188 13.10 -1.66 16.58
C GLY A 188 11.82 -1.03 15.99
N TYR A 189 11.55 -1.25 14.70
CA TYR A 189 10.33 -0.79 14.02
C TYR A 189 9.32 -1.92 13.85
N ALA A 190 8.04 -1.54 13.81
CA ALA A 190 6.92 -2.39 13.42
C ALA A 190 7.13 -3.09 12.08
N PRO A 191 6.38 -4.19 11.81
CA PRO A 191 6.21 -4.73 10.46
C PRO A 191 6.10 -3.61 9.44
N TYR A 192 7.10 -3.49 8.58
CA TYR A 192 7.51 -2.22 7.99
C TYR A 192 6.94 -2.03 6.58
N GLY A 193 6.87 -3.13 5.84
CA GLY A 193 6.11 -3.28 4.59
C GLY A 193 5.16 -4.47 4.69
N GLY A 194 4.13 -4.47 3.85
CA GLY A 194 3.13 -5.53 3.74
C GLY A 194 2.71 -5.71 2.29
N ALA A 195 2.38 -6.95 1.91
CA ALA A 195 1.99 -7.31 0.54
C ALA A 195 1.18 -8.62 0.54
N LEU A 196 0.31 -8.82 -0.45
CA LEU A 196 -0.47 -10.05 -0.61
C LEU A 196 0.14 -10.92 -1.72
N ASP A 197 0.17 -12.24 -1.54
CA ASP A 197 0.48 -13.17 -2.62
C ASP A 197 -0.78 -13.67 -3.36
N PRO A 198 -0.64 -14.29 -4.54
CA PRO A 198 -1.77 -14.82 -5.31
C PRO A 198 -2.60 -15.90 -4.58
N SER A 199 -2.09 -16.45 -3.47
CA SER A 199 -2.79 -17.41 -2.62
C SER A 199 -3.49 -16.76 -1.42
N ASN A 200 -3.71 -15.43 -1.46
CA ASN A 200 -4.29 -14.64 -0.36
C ASN A 200 -3.51 -14.71 0.96
N ARG A 201 -2.21 -15.02 0.93
CA ARG A 201 -1.35 -14.98 2.13
C ARG A 201 -0.65 -13.64 2.20
N PRO A 202 -0.82 -12.87 3.29
CA PRO A 202 -0.09 -11.64 3.49
C PRO A 202 1.35 -11.94 3.94
N TRP A 203 2.26 -11.15 3.40
CA TRP A 203 3.68 -11.13 3.70
C TRP A 203 4.05 -9.80 4.35
N PHE A 204 4.98 -9.83 5.29
CA PHE A 204 5.47 -8.68 6.02
C PHE A 204 6.99 -8.70 6.11
N THR A 205 7.62 -7.53 6.01
CA THR A 205 9.08 -7.38 6.19
C THR A 205 9.41 -6.47 7.37
N GLY A 206 10.46 -6.79 8.11
CA GLY A 206 11.09 -5.88 9.06
C GLY A 206 12.02 -4.89 8.38
N LEU A 207 12.13 -3.68 8.94
CA LEU A 207 13.14 -2.73 8.48
C LEU A 207 14.53 -3.35 8.69
N ARG A 208 15.23 -3.61 7.58
CA ARG A 208 16.55 -4.29 7.55
C ARG A 208 16.51 -5.61 8.33
N GLY A 209 15.38 -6.31 8.23
CA GLY A 209 15.00 -7.37 9.15
C GLY A 209 14.50 -8.62 8.47
N GLU A 210 13.68 -9.39 9.18
CA GLU A 210 13.13 -10.65 8.69
C GLU A 210 12.04 -10.47 7.64
N LEU A 211 11.68 -11.58 6.98
CA LEU A 211 10.48 -11.72 6.17
C LEU A 211 9.56 -12.74 6.85
N VAL A 212 8.26 -12.43 6.93
CA VAL A 212 7.25 -13.26 7.57
C VAL A 212 6.06 -13.44 6.63
N ARG A 213 5.62 -14.69 6.45
CA ARG A 213 4.36 -15.03 5.77
C ARG A 213 3.33 -15.46 6.79
N VAL A 214 2.09 -15.01 6.66
CA VAL A 214 0.95 -15.56 7.41
C VAL A 214 0.36 -16.73 6.63
N ASN A 215 0.20 -17.89 7.28
CA ASN A 215 -0.42 -19.07 6.69
C ASN A 215 -1.91 -19.09 7.04
N VAL A 216 -2.71 -18.36 6.27
CA VAL A 216 -4.17 -18.23 6.48
C VAL A 216 -4.93 -19.54 6.27
N GLU A 217 -4.31 -20.50 5.58
CA GLU A 217 -4.81 -21.85 5.34
C GLU A 217 -4.71 -22.78 6.56
N ASN A 218 -3.86 -22.45 7.54
CA ASN A 218 -3.68 -23.25 8.73
C ASN A 218 -4.80 -23.00 9.75
N ASN A 219 -5.12 -24.02 10.55
CA ASN A 219 -6.05 -23.90 11.67
C ASN A 219 -5.42 -24.47 12.96
N PRO A 220 -4.95 -23.61 13.89
CA PRO A 220 -5.04 -22.15 13.87
C PRO A 220 -4.14 -21.51 12.80
N ILE A 221 -4.49 -20.28 12.37
CA ILE A 221 -3.63 -19.46 11.52
C ILE A 221 -2.31 -19.21 12.26
N ASP A 222 -1.19 -19.38 11.57
CA ASP A 222 0.15 -19.16 12.10
C ASP A 222 1.04 -18.39 11.11
N VAL A 223 2.35 -18.33 11.41
CA VAL A 223 3.32 -17.62 10.58
C VAL A 223 4.54 -18.48 10.28
N THR A 224 5.10 -18.28 9.09
CA THR A 224 6.43 -18.79 8.73
C THR A 224 7.41 -17.62 8.64
N ARG A 225 8.59 -17.79 9.27
CA ARG A 225 9.64 -16.77 9.31
C ARG A 225 10.79 -17.19 8.38
N PHE A 226 11.31 -16.23 7.62
CA PHE A 226 12.39 -16.42 6.67
C PHE A 226 13.55 -15.53 7.07
N SER A 227 14.70 -16.15 7.34
CA SER A 227 15.94 -15.43 7.63
C SER A 227 16.39 -14.67 6.41
N GLN A 228 16.63 -13.38 6.56
CA GLN A 228 17.08 -12.50 5.49
C GLN A 228 18.61 -12.29 5.58
N PRO A 229 19.36 -12.47 4.48
CA PRO A 229 20.75 -12.06 4.40
C PRO A 229 20.93 -10.57 4.77
N SER A 230 21.96 -10.28 5.54
CA SER A 230 22.17 -8.92 6.09
C SER A 230 22.43 -7.88 5.00
N ASN A 231 22.92 -8.25 3.82
CA ASN A 231 23.18 -7.31 2.72
C ASN A 231 21.89 -6.74 2.08
N ILE A 232 20.73 -7.39 2.26
CA ILE A 232 19.48 -6.98 1.59
C ILE A 232 18.97 -5.65 2.13
N GLN A 233 19.10 -5.38 3.43
CA GLN A 233 18.78 -4.08 4.03
C GLN A 233 17.36 -3.57 3.71
N SER A 234 16.36 -4.47 3.75
CA SER A 234 14.97 -4.24 3.34
C SER A 234 14.34 -2.97 3.91
N TYR A 235 13.62 -2.25 3.05
CA TYR A 235 12.88 -1.04 3.36
C TYR A 235 11.43 -1.16 2.89
N GLY A 236 11.18 -1.10 1.58
CA GLY A 236 9.88 -1.41 0.99
C GLY A 236 9.80 -2.86 0.55
N MET A 237 8.58 -3.32 0.32
CA MET A 237 8.33 -4.63 -0.28
C MET A 237 7.12 -4.62 -1.20
N THR A 238 7.08 -5.62 -2.07
CA THR A 238 5.89 -6.08 -2.78
C THR A 238 5.96 -7.61 -2.94
N VAL A 239 4.98 -8.22 -3.61
CA VAL A 239 4.99 -9.62 -4.02
C VAL A 239 4.68 -9.67 -5.52
N ASP A 240 5.36 -10.55 -6.25
CA ASP A 240 5.18 -10.71 -7.68
C ASP A 240 4.02 -11.65 -8.06
N PRO A 241 3.61 -11.69 -9.35
CA PRO A 241 2.54 -12.56 -9.81
C PRO A 241 2.80 -14.06 -9.60
N ASN A 242 4.07 -14.46 -9.38
CA ASN A 242 4.47 -15.83 -9.07
C ASN A 242 4.43 -16.13 -7.56
N GLY A 243 4.11 -15.13 -6.73
CA GLY A 243 4.05 -15.24 -5.27
C GLY A 243 5.39 -15.07 -4.56
N ASN A 244 6.42 -14.57 -5.23
CA ASN A 244 7.73 -14.28 -4.61
C ASN A 244 7.75 -12.86 -4.02
N PRO A 245 8.13 -12.68 -2.74
CA PRO A 245 8.33 -11.37 -2.15
C PRO A 245 9.58 -10.65 -2.70
N TRP A 246 9.45 -9.37 -3.01
CA TRP A 246 10.51 -8.47 -3.47
C TRP A 246 10.78 -7.36 -2.46
N MET A 247 12.05 -7.08 -2.17
CA MET A 247 12.55 -6.17 -1.14
C MET A 247 13.38 -5.07 -1.78
N ALA A 248 13.05 -3.81 -1.46
CA ALA A 248 13.90 -2.67 -1.78
C ALA A 248 14.94 -2.48 -0.68
N GLY A 249 16.22 -2.69 -0.99
CA GLY A 249 17.31 -2.44 -0.05
C GLY A 249 17.64 -0.95 0.08
N CYS A 250 17.61 -0.39 1.29
CA CYS A 250 18.24 0.91 1.52
C CYS A 250 19.66 0.73 2.09
N SER A 251 20.70 1.07 1.35
CA SER A 251 22.08 0.59 1.58
C SER A 251 22.28 -0.89 1.21
N GLY A 252 21.50 -1.40 0.26
CA GLY A 252 21.51 -2.79 -0.23
C GLY A 252 20.93 -2.88 -1.64
N PRO A 253 20.97 -4.07 -2.27
CA PRO A 253 20.37 -4.30 -3.58
C PRO A 253 18.85 -4.47 -3.48
N VAL A 254 18.16 -4.32 -4.61
CA VAL A 254 16.84 -4.93 -4.78
C VAL A 254 17.02 -6.45 -4.75
N SER A 255 16.19 -7.17 -4.00
CA SER A 255 16.28 -8.62 -3.87
C SER A 255 14.89 -9.26 -3.88
N THR A 256 14.79 -10.51 -4.32
CA THR A 256 13.58 -11.33 -4.24
C THR A 256 13.86 -12.60 -3.45
N TYR A 257 12.85 -13.10 -2.75
CA TYR A 257 12.87 -14.42 -2.14
C TYR A 257 12.07 -15.38 -3.01
N ASP A 258 12.77 -16.25 -3.72
CA ASP A 258 12.18 -17.27 -4.59
C ASP A 258 11.59 -18.38 -3.73
N VAL A 259 10.27 -18.43 -3.66
CA VAL A 259 9.52 -19.33 -2.76
C VAL A 259 9.68 -20.79 -3.18
N GLN A 260 9.73 -21.05 -4.49
CA GLN A 260 9.85 -22.41 -5.01
C GLN A 260 11.20 -23.04 -4.67
N SER A 261 12.29 -22.29 -4.82
CA SER A 261 13.64 -22.76 -4.52
C SER A 261 14.11 -22.49 -3.10
N ASN A 262 13.36 -21.71 -2.31
CA ASN A 262 13.72 -21.26 -0.97
C ASN A 262 15.10 -20.54 -0.97
N GLN A 263 15.29 -19.60 -1.90
CA GLN A 263 16.55 -18.87 -2.05
C GLN A 263 16.33 -17.36 -2.13
N TRP A 264 17.28 -16.61 -1.58
CA TRP A 264 17.38 -15.17 -1.78
C TRP A 264 18.20 -14.86 -3.04
N ILE A 265 17.69 -13.95 -3.85
CA ILE A 265 18.33 -13.53 -5.10
C ILE A 265 18.43 -12.02 -5.09
N SER A 266 19.66 -11.50 -5.12
CA SER A 266 19.91 -10.06 -5.26
C SER A 266 20.10 -9.70 -6.74
N ILE A 267 19.42 -8.64 -7.17
CA ILE A 267 19.48 -8.17 -8.55
C ILE A 267 20.77 -7.38 -8.75
N ALA A 268 21.61 -7.84 -9.68
CA ALA A 268 22.89 -7.21 -9.97
C ALA A 268 22.72 -5.74 -10.42
N GLY A 269 23.63 -4.86 -9.99
CA GLY A 269 23.63 -3.45 -10.37
C GLY A 269 22.63 -2.56 -9.60
N THR A 270 21.89 -3.11 -8.63
CA THR A 270 20.83 -2.38 -7.92
C THR A 270 21.21 -1.92 -6.51
N SER A 271 22.47 -2.03 -6.07
CA SER A 271 22.87 -1.57 -4.73
C SER A 271 22.77 -0.06 -4.59
N ALA A 272 21.83 0.44 -3.78
CA ALA A 272 21.59 1.87 -3.57
C ALA A 272 20.85 2.12 -2.24
N CYS A 273 20.26 3.30 -2.05
CA CYS A 273 19.18 3.47 -1.07
C CYS A 273 17.80 3.48 -1.74
N HIS A 274 17.13 2.31 -1.75
CA HIS A 274 15.76 2.15 -2.26
C HIS A 274 14.69 2.23 -1.19
N ARG A 275 13.46 2.57 -1.59
CA ARG A 275 12.32 2.79 -0.69
C ARG A 275 11.14 1.89 -1.07
N GLY A 276 10.03 2.45 -1.49
CA GLY A 276 8.86 1.72 -1.99
C GLY A 276 9.10 1.14 -3.38
N MET A 277 8.31 0.12 -3.70
CA MET A 277 8.31 -0.55 -5.00
C MET A 277 6.92 -1.05 -5.35
N ALA A 278 6.67 -1.24 -6.64
CA ALA A 278 5.48 -1.89 -7.17
C ALA A 278 5.86 -2.73 -8.39
N ILE A 279 4.95 -3.62 -8.80
CA ILE A 279 5.09 -4.43 -10.01
C ILE A 279 3.94 -4.06 -10.93
N ASP A 280 4.25 -3.80 -12.20
CA ASP A 280 3.24 -3.50 -13.21
C ASP A 280 2.66 -4.76 -13.88
N HIS A 281 1.76 -4.54 -14.84
CA HIS A 281 1.07 -5.62 -15.54
C HIS A 281 1.96 -6.45 -16.48
N ASP A 282 3.12 -5.91 -16.86
CA ASP A 282 4.09 -6.58 -17.72
C ASP A 282 5.23 -7.23 -16.90
N PHE A 283 5.06 -7.33 -15.58
CA PHE A 283 6.03 -7.87 -14.64
C PHE A 283 7.37 -7.10 -14.60
N HIS A 284 7.33 -5.80 -14.84
CA HIS A 284 8.43 -4.91 -14.49
C HIS A 284 8.31 -4.48 -13.02
N VAL A 285 9.44 -4.56 -12.29
CA VAL A 285 9.55 -4.12 -10.90
C VAL A 285 10.09 -2.69 -10.89
N TRP A 286 9.26 -1.77 -10.40
CA TRP A 286 9.55 -0.34 -10.32
C TRP A 286 9.89 0.07 -8.90
N VAL A 287 11.03 0.70 -8.69
CA VAL A 287 11.60 0.94 -7.35
C VAL A 287 12.03 2.39 -7.18
N ALA A 288 11.50 3.05 -6.15
CA ALA A 288 11.90 4.40 -5.77
C ALA A 288 13.34 4.39 -5.26
N SER A 289 14.24 5.08 -5.98
CA SER A 289 15.64 5.23 -5.60
C SER A 289 15.87 6.60 -4.98
N ASN A 290 16.18 6.63 -3.69
CA ASN A 290 16.41 7.86 -2.95
C ASN A 290 17.85 8.37 -3.14
N SER A 291 18.83 7.47 -3.19
CA SER A 291 20.23 7.81 -3.43
C SER A 291 20.92 6.67 -4.21
N PRO A 292 21.25 6.85 -5.51
CA PRO A 292 21.02 8.06 -6.31
C PRO A 292 19.52 8.33 -6.50
N CYS A 293 19.16 9.61 -6.71
CA CYS A 293 17.76 10.01 -6.87
C CYS A 293 17.23 9.59 -8.25
N GLY A 294 16.16 8.79 -8.29
CA GLY A 294 15.57 8.30 -9.54
C GLY A 294 14.52 7.20 -9.36
N LEU A 295 14.21 6.53 -10.46
CA LEU A 295 13.32 5.37 -10.52
C LEU A 295 14.04 4.20 -11.18
N VAL A 296 14.20 3.10 -10.45
CA VAL A 296 14.83 1.88 -10.99
C VAL A 296 13.76 0.98 -11.58
N GLU A 297 14.06 0.43 -12.75
CA GLU A 297 13.24 -0.54 -13.47
C GLU A 297 14.00 -1.85 -13.61
N ILE A 298 13.36 -2.96 -13.28
CA ILE A 298 13.91 -4.31 -13.33
C ILE A 298 12.91 -5.19 -14.07
N ASP A 299 13.40 -6.01 -14.98
CA ASP A 299 12.61 -7.07 -15.61
C ASP A 299 12.45 -8.20 -14.58
N GLY A 300 11.21 -8.43 -14.13
CA GLY A 300 10.91 -9.36 -13.03
C GLY A 300 11.11 -10.83 -13.39
N GLU A 301 10.91 -11.18 -14.66
CA GLU A 301 11.04 -12.55 -15.17
C GLU A 301 12.51 -12.97 -15.24
N THR A 302 13.34 -12.16 -15.90
CA THR A 302 14.78 -12.40 -16.06
C THR A 302 15.59 -11.99 -14.83
N ARG A 303 14.99 -11.20 -13.92
CA ARG A 303 15.62 -10.67 -12.70
C ARG A 303 16.83 -9.80 -13.04
N THR A 304 16.69 -8.92 -14.04
CA THR A 304 17.77 -8.06 -14.53
C THR A 304 17.42 -6.59 -14.48
N LEU A 305 18.40 -5.75 -14.15
CA LEU A 305 18.25 -4.29 -14.20
C LEU A 305 18.02 -3.85 -15.65
N VAL A 306 16.90 -3.18 -15.90
CA VAL A 306 16.57 -2.58 -17.21
C VAL A 306 17.14 -1.18 -17.29
N ALA A 307 16.78 -0.32 -16.33
CA ALA A 307 17.16 1.09 -16.36
C ALA A 307 17.15 1.74 -14.97
N ASN A 308 17.84 2.89 -14.89
CA ASN A 308 17.66 3.87 -13.82
C ASN A 308 17.25 5.19 -14.46
N HIS A 309 15.98 5.54 -14.30
CA HIS A 309 15.36 6.70 -14.90
C HIS A 309 15.59 7.94 -14.04
N THR A 310 16.09 9.00 -14.67
CA THR A 310 16.29 10.30 -14.01
C THR A 310 15.00 11.11 -13.99
N LEU A 311 14.69 11.73 -12.86
CA LEU A 311 13.56 12.66 -12.74
C LEU A 311 14.07 14.10 -12.94
N ALA A 312 13.36 14.90 -13.73
CA ALA A 312 13.74 16.31 -13.94
C ALA A 312 13.73 17.13 -12.64
N GLN A 313 12.85 16.77 -11.71
CA GLN A 313 12.84 17.26 -10.33
C GLN A 313 12.82 16.06 -9.38
N CYS A 314 13.84 15.97 -8.54
CA CYS A 314 14.10 14.82 -7.67
C CYS A 314 14.61 15.32 -6.33
N SER A 315 13.99 14.88 -5.23
CA SER A 315 14.45 15.18 -3.87
C SER A 315 14.60 13.89 -3.09
N THR A 316 13.50 13.26 -2.73
CA THR A 316 13.51 11.98 -2.01
C THR A 316 12.34 11.13 -2.49
N PRO A 317 12.53 10.38 -3.59
CA PRO A 317 11.61 9.34 -4.03
C PRO A 317 11.35 8.33 -2.90
N ILE A 318 10.08 8.14 -2.52
CA ILE A 318 9.70 7.22 -1.42
C ILE A 318 8.77 6.12 -1.88
N GLY A 319 7.68 6.42 -2.60
CA GLY A 319 6.61 5.44 -2.85
C GLY A 319 6.37 5.19 -4.32
N VAL A 320 6.17 3.92 -4.71
CA VAL A 320 5.77 3.54 -6.08
C VAL A 320 4.45 2.79 -6.01
N SER A 321 3.57 3.02 -6.99
CA SER A 321 2.33 2.27 -7.19
C SER A 321 1.97 2.25 -8.68
N VAL A 322 1.01 1.42 -9.10
CA VAL A 322 0.62 1.27 -10.52
C VAL A 322 -0.89 1.47 -10.61
N ASP A 323 -1.37 2.42 -11.41
CA ASP A 323 -2.80 2.65 -11.54
C ASP A 323 -3.49 1.61 -12.44
N VAL A 324 -4.82 1.69 -12.55
CA VAL A 324 -5.60 0.71 -13.33
C VAL A 324 -5.37 0.80 -14.84
N ASP A 325 -4.83 1.92 -15.32
CA ASP A 325 -4.49 2.13 -16.73
C ASP A 325 -3.04 1.70 -17.03
N GLY A 326 -2.33 1.15 -16.03
CA GLY A 326 -0.96 0.66 -16.17
C GLY A 326 0.12 1.74 -16.01
N TYR A 327 -0.23 2.98 -15.63
CA TYR A 327 0.79 3.99 -15.37
C TYR A 327 1.45 3.77 -14.03
N VAL A 328 2.77 3.93 -14.01
CA VAL A 328 3.56 3.93 -12.78
C VAL A 328 3.46 5.30 -12.13
N TRP A 329 3.25 5.30 -10.83
CA TRP A 329 3.24 6.49 -10.00
C TRP A 329 4.41 6.49 -9.04
N LEU A 330 5.13 7.59 -8.96
CA LEU A 330 6.23 7.79 -8.01
C LEU A 330 5.98 9.03 -7.15
N VAL A 331 5.80 8.83 -5.84
CA VAL A 331 5.64 9.91 -4.86
C VAL A 331 7.00 10.31 -4.29
N ASP A 332 7.32 11.60 -4.40
CA ASP A 332 8.48 12.21 -3.75
C ASP A 332 8.04 12.86 -2.44
N GLN A 333 8.87 12.69 -1.41
CA GLN A 333 8.63 13.22 -0.09
C GLN A 333 8.46 14.75 -0.06
N ALA A 334 9.07 15.47 -1.00
CA ALA A 334 9.09 16.92 -1.01
C ALA A 334 7.80 17.60 -1.53
N GLY A 335 6.76 16.84 -1.88
CA GLY A 335 5.42 17.40 -2.17
C GLY A 335 5.03 17.34 -3.64
N TRP A 336 5.38 16.26 -4.33
CA TRP A 336 4.91 15.99 -5.69
C TRP A 336 4.85 14.49 -5.98
N ALA A 337 4.12 14.14 -7.03
CA ALA A 337 4.13 12.81 -7.62
C ALA A 337 4.44 12.90 -9.13
N TRP A 338 4.98 11.81 -9.67
CA TRP A 338 5.18 11.61 -11.09
C TRP A 338 4.22 10.53 -11.59
N LYS A 339 3.50 10.80 -12.67
CA LYS A 339 2.79 9.79 -13.47
C LYS A 339 3.67 9.42 -14.67
N ILE A 340 3.87 8.13 -14.88
CA ILE A 340 4.89 7.59 -15.78
C ILE A 340 4.26 6.56 -16.70
N ASP A 341 4.31 6.82 -18.00
CA ASP A 341 3.98 5.85 -19.04
C ASP A 341 5.16 4.87 -19.17
N THR A 342 4.93 3.57 -18.93
CA THR A 342 5.98 2.55 -19.00
C THR A 342 6.54 2.41 -20.42
N ALA A 343 5.75 2.72 -21.46
CA ALA A 343 6.19 2.71 -22.84
C ALA A 343 6.98 3.97 -23.23
N ASN A 344 6.89 5.05 -22.44
CA ASN A 344 7.56 6.33 -22.72
C ASN A 344 7.92 7.09 -21.43
N VAL A 345 8.78 6.47 -20.61
CA VAL A 345 9.21 7.03 -19.32
C VAL A 345 9.72 8.49 -19.41
N PRO A 346 10.48 8.92 -20.44
CA PRO A 346 10.93 10.31 -20.55
C PRO A 346 9.80 11.35 -20.64
N ALA A 347 8.57 10.96 -21.01
CA ALA A 347 7.41 11.84 -21.10
C ALA A 347 6.59 11.93 -19.80
N MET A 348 7.16 11.49 -18.67
CA MET A 348 6.54 11.55 -17.35
C MET A 348 5.98 12.94 -17.00
N GLN A 349 4.85 12.95 -16.30
CA GLN A 349 4.14 14.15 -15.89
C GLN A 349 4.25 14.35 -14.38
N GLN A 350 4.57 15.56 -13.94
CA GLN A 350 4.61 15.89 -12.52
C GLN A 350 3.31 16.56 -12.09
N ILE A 351 2.85 16.24 -10.87
CA ILE A 351 1.77 16.92 -10.18
C ILE A 351 2.23 17.35 -8.78
N PRO A 352 1.99 18.61 -8.36
CA PRO A 352 2.20 19.01 -6.98
C PRO A 352 1.20 18.32 -6.05
N VAL A 353 1.65 17.87 -4.89
CA VAL A 353 0.80 17.33 -3.84
C VAL A 353 1.17 18.04 -2.55
N SER A 354 0.20 18.72 -1.92
CA SER A 354 0.53 19.55 -0.75
C SER A 354 0.95 18.69 0.44
N GLY A 355 1.98 19.15 1.16
CA GLY A 355 2.51 18.51 2.35
C GLY A 355 3.86 17.81 2.13
N ASN A 356 4.27 17.03 3.13
CA ASN A 356 5.44 16.15 3.05
C ASN A 356 4.96 14.70 3.11
N HIS A 357 5.51 13.85 2.26
CA HIS A 357 5.00 12.48 2.08
C HIS A 357 6.03 11.44 2.48
N TYR A 358 5.67 10.57 3.40
CA TYR A 358 6.47 9.40 3.74
C TYR A 358 5.65 8.13 3.47
N VAL A 359 5.25 7.92 2.21
CA VAL A 359 4.33 6.84 1.82
C VAL A 359 4.97 5.81 0.90
N TYR A 360 4.71 4.55 1.18
CA TYR A 360 4.77 3.44 0.22
C TYR A 360 3.78 2.36 0.66
N SER A 361 3.78 1.20 -0.01
CA SER A 361 2.65 0.27 -0.11
C SER A 361 1.66 0.72 -1.19
N ASP A 362 0.51 0.06 -1.29
CA ASP A 362 -0.41 0.21 -2.40
C ASP A 362 -1.24 1.51 -2.31
N MET A 363 -0.88 2.50 -3.13
CA MET A 363 -1.55 3.80 -3.17
C MET A 363 -2.71 3.85 -4.17
N THR A 364 -2.86 2.87 -5.05
CA THR A 364 -3.83 2.87 -6.17
C THR A 364 -4.70 1.60 -6.26
N GLY A 365 -4.36 0.54 -5.54
CA GLY A 365 -4.99 -0.78 -5.63
C GLY A 365 -4.30 -1.69 -6.64
N GLY A 366 -3.25 -1.20 -7.32
CA GLY A 366 -2.57 -1.91 -8.40
C GLY A 366 -1.79 -3.13 -7.92
N GLN A 367 -1.32 -3.12 -6.67
CA GLN A 367 -0.58 -4.27 -6.13
C GLN A 367 -1.46 -5.52 -6.13
N LEU A 368 -2.71 -5.40 -5.68
CA LEU A 368 -3.64 -6.53 -5.66
C LEU A 368 -3.93 -7.02 -7.07
N LYS A 369 -4.15 -6.11 -8.02
CA LYS A 369 -4.40 -6.43 -9.43
C LYS A 369 -3.20 -7.09 -10.13
N SER A 370 -1.98 -6.89 -9.63
CA SER A 370 -0.78 -7.57 -10.14
C SER A 370 -0.68 -9.04 -9.68
N VAL A 371 -1.29 -9.39 -8.54
CA VAL A 371 -1.23 -10.75 -7.96
C VAL A 371 -2.56 -11.51 -8.05
N THR A 372 -3.65 -10.83 -8.41
CA THR A 372 -4.96 -11.45 -8.64
C THR A 372 -5.38 -11.26 -10.09
N GLN A 373 -5.67 -12.37 -10.77
CA GLN A 373 -6.44 -12.30 -12.01
C GLN A 373 -7.89 -11.95 -11.61
N PRO A 374 -8.56 -10.98 -12.25
CA PRO A 374 -10.00 -10.82 -12.09
C PRO A 374 -10.69 -12.16 -12.38
N PRO A 375 -11.83 -12.46 -11.72
CA PRO A 375 -12.68 -13.55 -12.17
C PRO A 375 -12.98 -13.31 -13.65
N GLY A 376 -12.62 -14.30 -14.49
CA GLY A 376 -12.83 -14.26 -15.93
C GLY A 376 -14.30 -14.08 -16.26
#